data_AF-A0A6M0CN76-F1
#
_entry.id   AF-A0A6M0CN76-F1
#
_cell.length_a   1.000
_cell.length_b   1.000
_cell.length_c   1.000
_cell.angle_alpha   90.00
_cell.angle_beta   90.00
_cell.angle_gamma   90.00
#
_symmetry.space_group_name_H-M   'P 1'
#
loop_
_entity.id
_entity.type
_entity.pdbx_description
1 polymer ?
#
loop_
_entity_poly.entity_id
_entity_poly.type
_entity_poly.pdbx_seq_one_letter_code
_entity_poly.pdbx_strand_id
1 'polypeptide(L)'
;MNNESNASVMSLLAAMACITNGLSNPRSLFVGDELSVLLAKHGFADMVGELFASGRKDGISCLILAQDLEAIRECSAAAKIFQNTSIELVGRTTTSALNTYVTVGKFDEGIIARNATESFYPNAAQYFTRWTLKIGNRYWSPLRYYPGAMTLAAVANSEDEKAARDRYMAQYDNTEVGMLMGLRDFSKGYIHSLRGGVSIREIGPATDNHPVASTH
;
A
#
# COMPACT_ATOMS: atom_id res chain seq x y z
N MET A 1 -12.62 30.10 15.41
CA MET A 1 -11.82 28.91 15.80
C MET A 1 -11.73 28.01 14.59
N ASN A 2 -10.53 27.83 14.03
CA ASN A 2 -10.29 27.32 12.68
C ASN A 2 -10.55 25.82 12.54
N ASN A 3 -11.22 25.44 11.44
CA ASN A 3 -11.57 24.07 11.06
C ASN A 3 -10.35 23.11 11.07
N GLU A 4 -9.16 23.59 10.72
CA GLU A 4 -7.91 22.83 10.75
C GLU A 4 -7.43 22.46 12.16
N SER A 5 -7.64 23.35 13.15
CA SER A 5 -7.31 23.06 14.55
C SER A 5 -8.22 21.95 15.08
N ASN A 6 -9.51 21.99 14.73
CA ASN A 6 -10.47 20.95 15.10
C ASN A 6 -10.17 19.62 14.40
N ALA A 7 -9.85 19.63 13.11
CA ALA A 7 -9.46 18.43 12.37
C ALA A 7 -8.17 17.80 12.95
N SER A 8 -7.21 18.62 13.38
CA SER A 8 -5.98 18.15 14.01
C SER A 8 -6.26 17.49 15.37
N VAL A 9 -7.07 18.11 16.21
CA VAL A 9 -7.50 17.53 17.50
C VAL A 9 -8.28 16.23 17.27
N MET A 10 -9.19 16.18 16.30
CA MET A 10 -9.93 14.97 15.97
C MET A 10 -9.03 13.85 15.45
N SER A 11 -8.04 14.16 14.61
CA SER A 11 -7.06 13.17 14.14
C SER A 11 -6.22 12.61 15.30
N LEU A 12 -5.86 13.45 16.27
CA LEU A 12 -5.13 13.05 17.47
C LEU A 12 -5.99 12.14 18.36
N LEU A 13 -7.25 12.52 18.60
CA LEU A 13 -8.19 11.73 19.38
C LEU A 13 -8.49 10.37 18.73
N ALA A 14 -8.68 10.34 17.41
CA ALA A 14 -8.88 9.10 16.66
C ALA A 14 -7.66 8.17 16.78
N ALA A 15 -6.45 8.71 16.61
CA ALA A 15 -5.22 7.94 16.75
C ALA A 15 -5.03 7.43 18.19
N MET A 16 -5.30 8.25 19.20
CA MET A 16 -5.26 7.84 20.62
C MET A 16 -6.27 6.73 20.93
N ALA A 17 -7.49 6.82 20.38
CA ALA A 17 -8.50 5.78 20.53
C ALA A 17 -8.06 4.46 19.88
N CYS A 18 -7.48 4.52 18.67
CA CYS A 18 -6.91 3.35 18.00
C CYS A 18 -5.79 2.69 18.81
N ILE A 19 -4.88 3.49 19.38
CA ILE A 19 -3.77 2.98 20.20
C ILE A 19 -4.30 2.34 21.48
N THR A 20 -5.26 2.97 22.16
CA THR A 20 -5.85 2.45 23.40
C THR A 20 -6.56 1.11 23.17
N ASN A 21 -7.27 0.98 22.04
CA ASN A 21 -7.87 -0.28 21.63
C ASN A 21 -6.78 -1.32 21.28
N GLY A 22 -5.72 -0.90 20.59
CA GLY A 22 -4.55 -1.74 20.30
C GLY A 22 -3.87 -2.28 21.56
N LEU A 23 -3.70 -1.46 22.60
CA LEU A 23 -3.11 -1.89 23.88
C LEU A 23 -3.97 -2.90 24.64
N SER A 24 -5.27 -3.01 24.30
CA SER A 24 -6.17 -4.01 24.91
C SER A 24 -5.95 -5.43 24.34
N ASN A 25 -5.07 -5.58 23.36
CA ASN A 25 -4.75 -6.85 22.71
C ASN A 25 -3.26 -7.20 22.92
N PRO A 26 -2.90 -8.50 23.05
CA PRO A 26 -1.54 -8.92 23.38
C PRO A 26 -0.50 -8.61 22.29
N ARG A 27 -0.95 -8.43 21.04
CA ARG A 27 -0.13 -7.96 19.92
C ARG A 27 -0.97 -7.08 19.02
N SER A 28 -0.45 -5.90 18.71
CA SER A 28 -1.14 -4.93 17.87
C SER A 28 -0.19 -4.33 16.84
N LEU A 29 -0.75 -3.90 15.71
CA LEU A 29 -0.01 -3.26 14.64
C LEU A 29 -0.61 -1.88 14.39
N PHE A 30 0.18 -0.84 14.66
CA PHE A 30 -0.12 0.51 14.20
C PHE A 30 0.32 0.64 12.74
N VAL A 31 -0.62 0.92 11.85
CA VAL A 31 -0.35 1.17 10.43
C VAL A 31 -0.68 2.63 10.11
N GLY A 32 0.32 3.37 9.66
CA GLY A 32 0.17 4.72 9.16
C GLY A 32 0.34 4.75 7.65
N ASP A 33 -0.73 5.00 6.91
CA ASP A 33 -0.69 5.24 5.47
C ASP A 33 -0.82 6.74 5.18
N GLU A 34 -0.03 7.25 4.24
CA GLU A 34 0.02 8.65 3.83
C GLU A 34 0.14 9.64 5.02
N LEU A 35 1.00 9.33 5.98
CA LEU A 35 1.17 10.14 7.20
C LEU A 35 1.92 11.46 6.99
N SER A 36 2.43 11.74 5.79
CA SER A 36 3.27 12.92 5.47
C SER A 36 2.68 14.23 6.05
N VAL A 37 1.38 14.47 5.80
CA VAL A 37 0.65 15.66 6.28
C VAL A 37 0.44 15.66 7.80
N LEU A 38 0.26 14.49 8.41
CA LEU A 38 0.04 14.37 9.85
C LEU A 38 1.34 14.47 10.65
N LEU A 39 2.46 13.98 10.09
CA LEU A 39 3.80 14.10 10.67
C LEU A 39 4.31 15.54 10.67
N ALA A 40 3.79 16.41 9.81
CA ALA A 40 4.04 17.85 9.90
C ALA A 40 3.47 18.48 11.19
N LYS A 41 2.54 17.80 11.89
CA LYS A 41 1.93 18.29 13.13
C LYS A 41 2.67 17.73 14.33
N HIS A 42 3.39 18.60 15.05
CA HIS A 42 4.22 18.23 16.21
C HIS A 42 3.57 17.24 17.19
N GLY A 43 2.34 17.51 17.67
CA GLY A 43 1.69 16.62 18.64
C GLY A 43 1.40 15.22 18.13
N PHE A 44 1.11 15.06 16.83
CA PHE A 44 0.91 13.75 16.22
C PHE A 44 2.26 13.06 15.96
N ALA A 45 3.24 13.80 15.41
CA ALA A 45 4.58 13.28 15.18
C ALA A 45 5.21 12.74 16.46
N ASP A 46 5.13 13.51 17.55
CA ASP A 46 5.70 13.13 18.85
C ASP A 46 5.06 11.84 19.39
N MET A 47 3.74 11.69 19.25
CA MET A 47 3.04 10.46 19.63
C MET A 47 3.49 9.25 18.79
N VAL A 48 3.62 9.40 17.47
CA VAL A 48 4.17 8.35 16.60
C VAL A 48 5.62 8.03 17.00
N GLY A 49 6.42 9.03 17.33
CA GLY A 49 7.78 8.87 17.83
C GLY A 49 7.87 8.05 19.11
N GLU A 50 6.97 8.28 20.06
CA GLU A 50 6.88 7.47 21.28
C GLU A 50 6.46 6.03 20.98
N LEU A 51 5.48 5.81 20.09
CA LEU A 51 5.11 4.46 19.67
C LEU A 51 6.29 3.67 19.08
N PHE A 52 7.14 4.33 18.29
CA PHE A 52 8.36 3.70 17.76
C PHE A 52 9.38 3.38 18.86
N ALA A 53 9.51 4.24 19.87
CA ALA A 53 10.50 4.09 20.93
C ALA A 53 10.10 3.07 22.02
N SER A 54 8.82 3.05 22.44
CA SER A 54 8.35 2.23 23.56
C SER A 54 7.35 1.14 23.15
N GLY A 55 6.61 1.31 22.05
CA GLY A 55 5.46 0.46 21.71
C GLY A 55 5.77 -1.03 21.63
N ARG A 56 7.00 -1.40 21.24
CA ARG A 56 7.42 -2.81 21.18
C ARG A 56 7.40 -3.50 22.55
N LYS A 57 7.67 -2.77 23.64
CA LYS A 57 7.60 -3.29 25.01
C LYS A 57 6.15 -3.58 25.41
N ASP A 58 5.21 -2.83 24.83
CA ASP A 58 3.78 -2.92 25.07
C ASP A 58 3.06 -3.81 24.04
N GLY A 59 3.81 -4.60 23.25
CA GLY A 59 3.24 -5.51 22.25
C GLY A 59 2.77 -4.83 20.95
N ILE A 60 3.09 -3.54 20.75
CA ILE A 60 2.74 -2.79 19.56
C ILE A 60 3.91 -2.79 18.56
N SER A 61 3.63 -3.24 17.33
CA SER A 61 4.51 -3.03 16.18
C SER A 61 4.03 -1.82 15.39
N CYS A 62 4.95 -1.10 14.75
CA CYS A 62 4.63 0.05 13.92
C CYS A 62 5.03 -0.20 12.47
N LEU A 63 4.17 0.21 11.53
CA LEU A 63 4.39 0.21 10.10
C LEU A 63 3.99 1.57 9.55
N ILE A 64 4.93 2.25 8.88
CA ILE A 64 4.65 3.48 8.13
C ILE A 64 4.78 3.16 6.65
N LEU A 65 3.73 3.49 5.89
CA LEU A 65 3.73 3.48 4.44
C LEU A 65 3.85 4.93 3.98
N ALA A 66 4.96 5.26 3.31
CA ALA A 66 5.25 6.62 2.88
C ALA A 66 5.81 6.63 1.46
N GLN A 67 5.42 7.65 0.69
CA GLN A 67 5.94 7.91 -0.65
C GLN A 67 7.21 8.77 -0.61
N ASP A 68 7.30 9.67 0.38
CA ASP A 68 8.40 10.60 0.55
C ASP A 68 9.04 10.45 1.93
N LEU A 69 10.33 10.11 1.94
CA LEU A 69 11.11 9.98 3.17
C LEU A 69 11.47 11.35 3.77
N GLU A 70 11.49 12.40 2.96
CA GLU A 70 11.83 13.76 3.40
C GLU A 70 10.78 14.29 4.39
N ALA A 71 9.50 14.03 4.16
CA ALA A 71 8.43 14.40 5.10
C ALA A 71 8.61 13.75 6.49
N ILE A 72 9.16 12.53 6.55
CA ILE A 72 9.47 11.85 7.82
C ILE A 72 10.73 12.47 8.45
N ARG A 73 11.71 12.85 7.64
CA ARG A 73 12.95 13.51 8.10
C ARG A 73 12.67 14.86 8.76
N GLU A 74 11.72 15.64 8.24
CA GLU A 74 11.43 16.99 8.71
C GLU A 74 10.56 17.04 9.97
N CYS A 75 9.95 15.92 10.39
CA CYS A 75 9.08 15.91 11.57
C CYS A 75 9.86 15.91 12.90
N SER A 76 9.22 16.39 13.98
CA SER A 76 9.85 16.47 15.31
C SER A 76 10.28 15.13 15.90
N ALA A 77 9.67 14.03 15.44
CA ALA A 77 9.94 12.68 15.90
C ALA A 77 10.92 11.89 15.02
N ALA A 78 11.49 12.50 13.97
CA ALA A 78 12.33 11.82 12.98
C ALA A 78 13.40 10.92 13.63
N ALA A 79 14.15 11.44 14.60
CA ALA A 79 15.20 10.69 15.29
C ALA A 79 14.66 9.42 15.97
N LYS A 80 13.52 9.49 16.65
CA LYS A 80 12.89 8.33 17.31
C LYS A 80 12.42 7.31 16.28
N ILE A 81 11.81 7.76 15.20
CA ILE A 81 11.32 6.89 14.12
C ILE A 81 12.49 6.14 13.48
N PHE A 82 13.52 6.86 13.00
CA PHE A 82 14.63 6.23 12.28
C PHE A 82 15.50 5.33 13.17
N GLN A 83 15.78 5.72 14.41
CA GLN A 83 16.61 4.90 15.31
C GLN A 83 15.93 3.59 15.73
N ASN A 84 14.59 3.56 15.78
CA ASN A 84 13.83 2.38 16.19
C ASN A 84 13.24 1.60 15.01
N THR A 85 13.42 2.08 13.78
CA THR A 85 13.06 1.33 12.58
C THR A 85 14.09 0.22 12.34
N SER A 86 13.63 -1.02 12.35
CA SER A 86 14.50 -2.21 12.19
C SER A 86 14.44 -2.84 10.81
N ILE A 87 13.36 -2.59 10.07
CA ILE A 87 13.08 -3.15 8.76
C ILE A 87 12.62 -2.02 7.85
N GLU A 88 13.25 -1.88 6.69
CA GLU A 88 12.88 -0.91 5.67
C GLU A 88 12.70 -1.65 4.35
N LEU A 89 11.55 -1.41 3.70
CA LEU A 89 11.21 -2.01 2.42
C LEU A 89 10.99 -0.89 1.40
N VAL A 90 11.90 -0.78 0.43
CA VAL A 90 11.88 0.32 -0.55
C VAL A 90 11.56 -0.22 -1.93
N GLY A 91 10.49 0.30 -2.54
CA GLY A 91 10.08 -0.02 -3.90
C GLY A 91 10.79 0.84 -4.93
N ARG A 92 10.16 1.07 -6.07
CA ARG A 92 10.62 2.07 -7.04
C ARG A 92 10.69 3.45 -6.37
N THR A 93 11.75 4.19 -6.67
CA THR A 93 11.92 5.58 -6.21
C THR A 93 12.33 6.49 -7.38
N THR A 94 12.61 7.76 -7.09
CA THR A 94 13.11 8.75 -8.04
C THR A 94 14.58 9.08 -7.76
N THR A 95 15.29 9.59 -8.76
CA THR A 95 16.68 10.05 -8.58
C THR A 95 16.79 11.16 -7.53
N SER A 96 15.76 12.02 -7.41
CA SER A 96 15.73 13.11 -6.42
C SER A 96 15.69 12.61 -4.97
N ALA A 97 15.03 11.48 -4.72
CA ALA A 97 14.89 10.93 -3.38
C ALA A 97 16.14 10.13 -2.91
N LEU A 98 17.05 9.77 -3.82
CA LEU A 98 18.23 8.94 -3.50
C LEU A 98 19.08 9.55 -2.39
N ASN A 99 19.29 10.87 -2.43
CA ASN A 99 20.09 11.55 -1.41
C ASN A 99 19.47 11.41 -0.02
N THR A 100 18.14 11.48 0.10
CA THR A 100 17.45 11.29 1.39
C THR A 100 17.58 9.86 1.89
N TYR A 101 17.50 8.86 1.02
CA TYR A 101 17.76 7.46 1.41
C TYR A 101 19.20 7.22 1.88
N VAL A 102 20.19 7.82 1.22
CA VAL A 102 21.61 7.68 1.61
C VAL A 102 21.88 8.42 2.93
N THR A 103 21.42 9.67 3.05
CA THR A 103 21.74 10.53 4.19
C THR A 103 20.93 10.21 5.45
N VAL A 104 19.63 9.97 5.31
CA VAL A 104 18.70 9.73 6.43
C VAL A 104 18.51 8.24 6.64
N GLY A 105 18.13 7.53 5.59
CA GLY A 105 17.91 6.08 5.63
C GLY A 105 19.21 5.28 5.71
N LYS A 106 20.39 5.90 5.60
CA LYS A 106 21.70 5.23 5.67
C LYS A 106 21.83 4.04 4.71
N PHE A 107 21.20 4.13 3.54
CA PHE A 107 21.33 3.14 2.49
C PHE A 107 22.70 3.24 1.81
N ASP A 108 23.22 2.09 1.36
CA ASP A 108 24.32 2.07 0.39
C ASP A 108 23.84 2.64 -0.96
N GLU A 109 24.57 3.63 -1.48
CA GLU A 109 24.20 4.34 -2.71
C GLU A 109 24.14 3.40 -3.92
N GLY A 110 25.09 2.48 -4.05
CA GLY A 110 25.14 1.52 -5.15
C GLY A 110 23.96 0.57 -5.17
N ILE A 111 23.41 0.24 -3.99
CA ILE A 111 22.20 -0.57 -3.86
C ILE A 111 20.95 0.25 -4.17
N ILE A 112 20.76 1.39 -3.50
CA ILE A 112 19.51 2.16 -3.61
C ILE A 112 19.35 2.88 -4.95
N ALA A 113 20.44 3.26 -5.62
CA ALA A 113 20.39 3.90 -6.94
C ALA A 113 19.65 3.03 -7.97
N ARG A 114 19.71 1.70 -7.85
CA ARG A 114 18.98 0.77 -8.73
C ARG A 114 17.47 0.96 -8.63
N ASN A 115 16.94 1.33 -7.47
CA ASN A 115 15.50 1.56 -7.26
C ASN A 115 14.96 2.74 -8.09
N ALA A 116 15.82 3.66 -8.51
CA ALA A 116 15.44 4.79 -9.38
C ALA A 116 15.49 4.46 -10.89
N THR A 117 15.98 3.27 -11.26
CA THR A 117 16.11 2.85 -12.67
C THR A 117 14.88 2.07 -13.15
N GLU A 118 14.78 1.92 -14.48
CA GLU A 118 13.76 1.08 -15.13
C GLU A 118 13.82 -0.39 -14.67
N SER A 119 14.97 -0.84 -14.14
CA SER A 119 15.08 -2.20 -13.61
C SER A 119 14.12 -2.47 -12.45
N PHE A 120 13.65 -1.45 -11.75
CA PHE A 120 12.65 -1.53 -10.67
C PHE A 120 11.22 -1.26 -11.14
N TYR A 121 10.98 -1.08 -12.44
CA TYR A 121 9.62 -0.99 -12.95
C TYR A 121 8.88 -2.31 -12.71
N PRO A 122 7.58 -2.25 -12.36
CA PRO A 122 6.74 -3.45 -12.28
C PRO A 122 6.83 -4.24 -13.57
N ASN A 123 7.01 -5.56 -13.48
CA ASN A 123 6.97 -6.42 -14.64
C ASN A 123 5.56 -7.03 -14.74
N ALA A 124 4.68 -6.39 -15.50
CA ALA A 124 3.30 -6.88 -15.69
C ALA A 124 3.27 -8.26 -16.36
N ALA A 125 4.15 -8.49 -17.35
CA ALA A 125 4.22 -9.74 -18.10
C ALA A 125 4.61 -10.95 -17.22
N GLN A 126 5.50 -10.75 -16.25
CA GLN A 126 5.90 -11.80 -15.30
C GLN A 126 5.21 -11.65 -13.94
N TYR A 127 4.33 -10.67 -13.79
CA TYR A 127 3.48 -10.47 -12.63
C TYR A 127 4.25 -10.28 -11.32
N PHE A 128 5.23 -9.38 -11.29
CA PHE A 128 5.94 -9.07 -10.05
C PHE A 128 6.38 -7.61 -9.94
N THR A 129 6.51 -7.16 -8.70
CA THR A 129 7.18 -5.91 -8.32
C THR A 129 8.54 -6.19 -7.71
N ARG A 130 9.45 -5.21 -7.78
CA ARG A 130 10.79 -5.33 -7.19
C ARG A 130 10.93 -4.42 -5.99
N TRP A 131 11.62 -4.94 -4.99
CA TRP A 131 11.83 -4.27 -3.71
C TRP A 131 13.27 -4.44 -3.23
N THR A 132 13.74 -3.47 -2.48
CA THR A 132 14.97 -3.54 -1.70
C THR A 132 14.57 -3.67 -0.24
N LEU A 133 14.96 -4.77 0.39
CA LEU A 133 14.76 -5.00 1.81
C LEU A 133 16.05 -4.69 2.55
N LYS A 134 15.95 -3.89 3.60
CA LYS A 134 17.04 -3.59 4.53
C LYS A 134 16.62 -4.02 5.94
N ILE A 135 17.50 -4.79 6.60
CA ILE A 135 17.35 -5.17 8.01
C ILE A 135 18.67 -4.89 8.71
N GLY A 136 18.70 -3.86 9.57
CA GLY A 136 19.96 -3.30 10.07
C GLY A 136 20.88 -2.89 8.92
N ASN A 137 22.11 -3.41 8.89
CA ASN A 137 23.08 -3.11 7.82
C ASN A 137 23.10 -4.16 6.68
N ARG A 138 22.11 -5.06 6.62
CA ARG A 138 22.02 -6.09 5.57
C ARG A 138 20.98 -5.71 4.53
N TYR A 139 21.30 -6.02 3.27
CA TYR A 139 20.47 -5.68 2.11
C TYR A 139 20.12 -6.92 1.30
N TRP A 140 18.90 -6.97 0.80
CA TRP A 140 18.46 -7.92 -0.22
C TRP A 140 17.84 -7.13 -1.37
N SER A 141 18.51 -7.13 -2.53
CA SER A 141 18.08 -6.36 -3.70
C SER A 141 18.61 -6.96 -5.02
N PRO A 142 17.76 -7.12 -6.05
CA PRO A 142 16.33 -6.90 -6.04
C PRO A 142 15.57 -8.15 -5.53
N LEU A 143 14.66 -7.97 -4.59
CA LEU A 143 13.65 -8.98 -4.24
C LEU A 143 12.46 -8.86 -5.19
N ARG A 144 11.85 -10.00 -5.56
CA ARG A 144 10.64 -10.04 -6.38
C ARG A 144 9.46 -10.44 -5.52
N TYR A 145 8.40 -9.63 -5.55
CA TYR A 145 7.13 -9.95 -4.92
C TYR A 145 6.09 -10.26 -5.98
N TYR A 146 5.52 -11.46 -5.90
CA TYR A 146 4.44 -11.93 -6.77
C TYR A 146 3.13 -11.80 -5.99
N PRO A 147 2.24 -10.85 -6.33
CA PRO A 147 0.97 -10.72 -5.62
C PRO A 147 0.09 -11.96 -5.82
N GLY A 148 -0.93 -12.15 -4.99
CA GLY A 148 -1.99 -13.12 -5.29
C GLY A 148 -2.83 -12.63 -6.48
N ALA A 149 -3.26 -13.53 -7.37
CA ALA A 149 -4.11 -13.16 -8.51
C ALA A 149 -5.42 -12.48 -8.07
N MET A 150 -6.06 -13.05 -7.05
CA MET A 150 -7.26 -12.49 -6.42
C MET A 150 -7.00 -11.12 -5.78
N THR A 151 -5.85 -10.96 -5.11
CA THR A 151 -5.50 -9.70 -4.44
C THR A 151 -5.35 -8.57 -5.45
N LEU A 152 -4.65 -8.81 -6.57
CA LEU A 152 -4.50 -7.77 -7.58
C LEU A 152 -5.83 -7.46 -8.27
N ALA A 153 -6.62 -8.49 -8.58
CA ALA A 153 -7.96 -8.31 -9.16
C ALA A 153 -8.89 -7.50 -8.24
N ALA A 154 -8.79 -7.69 -6.92
CA ALA A 154 -9.60 -6.96 -5.95
C ALA A 154 -9.27 -5.46 -5.91
N VAL A 155 -8.00 -5.08 -6.14
CA VAL A 155 -7.55 -3.68 -6.11
C VAL A 155 -7.54 -3.00 -7.49
N ALA A 156 -7.85 -3.73 -8.55
CA ALA A 156 -7.99 -3.19 -9.91
C ALA A 156 -9.13 -2.16 -9.95
N ASN A 157 -8.84 -0.94 -10.41
CA ASN A 157 -9.72 0.22 -10.21
C ASN A 157 -9.78 1.23 -11.36
N SER A 158 -9.02 1.02 -12.44
CA SER A 158 -9.18 1.81 -13.67
C SER A 158 -10.57 1.59 -14.28
N GLU A 159 -11.01 2.50 -15.14
CA GLU A 159 -12.32 2.43 -15.78
C GLU A 159 -12.49 1.13 -16.59
N ASP A 160 -11.48 0.78 -17.38
CA ASP A 160 -11.45 -0.45 -18.18
C ASP A 160 -11.47 -1.71 -17.30
N GLU A 161 -10.74 -1.71 -16.17
CA GLU A 161 -10.73 -2.82 -15.20
C GLU A 161 -12.07 -2.99 -14.50
N LYS A 162 -12.73 -1.89 -14.13
CA LYS A 162 -14.06 -1.91 -13.51
C LYS A 162 -15.08 -2.48 -14.47
N ALA A 163 -15.11 -1.98 -15.71
CA ALA A 163 -16.00 -2.50 -16.74
C ALA A 163 -15.77 -4.00 -17.00
N ALA A 164 -14.52 -4.43 -17.05
CA ALA A 164 -14.17 -5.85 -17.17
C ALA A 164 -14.65 -6.68 -15.98
N ARG A 165 -14.39 -6.22 -14.76
CA ARG A 165 -14.85 -6.89 -13.54
C ARG A 165 -16.37 -7.00 -13.51
N ASP A 166 -17.08 -5.94 -13.87
CA ASP A 166 -18.54 -5.92 -13.86
C ASP A 166 -19.14 -6.94 -14.85
N ARG A 167 -18.53 -7.12 -16.04
CA ARG A 167 -18.90 -8.20 -16.98
C ARG A 167 -18.76 -9.59 -16.35
N TYR A 168 -17.69 -9.82 -15.58
CA TYR A 168 -17.51 -11.10 -14.89
C TYR A 168 -18.51 -11.27 -13.73
N MET A 169 -18.72 -10.23 -12.94
CA MET A 169 -19.62 -10.25 -11.78
C MET A 169 -21.09 -10.46 -12.18
N ALA A 170 -21.52 -9.91 -13.32
CA ALA A 170 -22.91 -10.03 -13.81
C ALA A 170 -23.37 -11.47 -14.11
N GLN A 171 -22.44 -12.43 -14.20
CA GLN A 171 -22.76 -13.85 -14.37
C GLN A 171 -23.16 -14.57 -13.09
N TYR A 172 -22.99 -13.92 -11.94
CA TYR A 172 -23.16 -14.52 -10.63
C TYR A 172 -24.25 -13.80 -9.84
N ASP A 173 -24.94 -14.55 -8.99
CA ASP A 173 -25.89 -13.96 -8.05
C ASP A 173 -25.16 -12.99 -7.10
N ASN A 174 -25.87 -11.94 -6.70
CA ASN A 174 -25.38 -10.94 -5.73
C ASN A 174 -25.39 -11.50 -4.29
N THR A 175 -24.65 -12.60 -4.09
CA THR A 175 -24.40 -13.27 -2.81
C THR A 175 -22.90 -13.23 -2.53
N GLU A 176 -22.48 -13.37 -1.26
CA GLU A 176 -21.05 -13.39 -0.92
C GLU A 176 -20.28 -14.45 -1.73
N VAL A 177 -20.85 -15.65 -1.86
CA VAL A 177 -20.28 -16.74 -2.65
C VAL A 177 -20.23 -16.39 -4.13
N GLY A 178 -21.31 -15.84 -4.70
CA GLY A 178 -21.36 -15.42 -6.10
C GLY A 178 -20.35 -14.34 -6.43
N MET A 179 -20.21 -13.32 -5.57
CA MET A 179 -19.21 -12.25 -5.73
C MET A 179 -17.77 -12.76 -5.65
N LEU A 180 -17.49 -13.72 -4.76
CA LEU A 180 -16.18 -14.38 -4.70
C LEU A 180 -15.88 -15.22 -5.95
N MET A 181 -16.89 -15.89 -6.51
CA MET A 181 -16.75 -16.64 -7.77
C MET A 181 -16.53 -15.71 -8.97
N GLY A 182 -17.26 -14.59 -9.04
CA GLY A 182 -17.06 -13.55 -10.04
C GLY A 182 -15.67 -12.94 -9.96
N LEU A 183 -15.19 -12.61 -8.76
CA LEU A 183 -13.84 -12.09 -8.55
C LEU A 183 -12.77 -13.12 -8.96
N ARG A 184 -12.98 -14.40 -8.65
CA ARG A 184 -12.09 -15.48 -9.07
C ARG A 184 -11.96 -15.55 -10.58
N ASP A 185 -13.05 -15.49 -11.31
CA ASP A 185 -12.99 -15.64 -12.77
C ASP A 185 -12.53 -14.37 -13.47
N PHE A 186 -12.87 -13.20 -12.94
CA PHE A 186 -12.22 -11.95 -13.32
C PHE A 186 -10.71 -12.03 -13.13
N SER A 187 -10.23 -12.53 -11.99
CA SER A 187 -8.79 -12.63 -11.72
C SER A 187 -8.05 -13.46 -12.78
N LYS A 188 -8.64 -14.55 -13.26
CA LYS A 188 -8.03 -15.37 -14.33
C LYS A 188 -7.91 -14.59 -15.64
N GLY A 189 -8.98 -13.92 -16.06
CA GLY A 189 -9.00 -13.09 -17.26
C GLY A 189 -8.04 -11.90 -17.15
N TYR A 190 -8.00 -11.26 -15.98
CA TYR A 190 -7.16 -10.12 -15.68
C TYR A 190 -5.67 -10.46 -15.78
N ILE A 191 -5.24 -11.59 -15.18
CA ILE A 191 -3.85 -12.07 -15.30
C ILE A 191 -3.49 -12.38 -16.76
N HIS A 192 -4.41 -12.97 -17.51
CA HIS A 192 -4.18 -13.25 -18.92
C HIS A 192 -3.98 -11.96 -19.73
N SER A 193 -4.79 -10.93 -19.44
CA SER A 193 -4.66 -9.63 -20.06
C SER A 193 -3.34 -8.93 -19.72
N LEU A 194 -2.93 -8.93 -18.44
CA LEU A 194 -1.66 -8.34 -18.00
C LEU A 194 -0.43 -8.99 -18.63
N ARG A 195 -0.54 -10.26 -19.04
CA ARG A 195 0.53 -11.00 -19.75
C ARG A 195 0.59 -10.69 -21.25
N GLY A 196 -0.27 -9.79 -21.73
CA GLY A 196 -0.36 -9.43 -23.15
C GLY A 196 -1.14 -10.44 -24.00
N GLY A 197 -1.94 -11.32 -23.38
CA GLY A 197 -2.72 -12.32 -24.09
C GLY A 197 -3.94 -11.74 -24.82
N VAL A 198 -4.65 -10.80 -24.18
CA VAL A 198 -5.90 -10.17 -24.66
C VAL A 198 -6.04 -8.78 -24.04
N SER A 199 -6.71 -7.83 -24.73
CA SER A 199 -6.99 -6.52 -24.15
C SER A 199 -7.94 -6.61 -22.95
N ILE A 200 -7.73 -5.78 -21.92
CA ILE A 200 -8.62 -5.71 -20.74
C ILE A 200 -10.07 -5.38 -21.13
N ARG A 201 -10.26 -4.68 -22.25
CA ARG A 201 -11.59 -4.33 -22.79
C ARG A 201 -12.33 -5.54 -23.36
N GLU A 202 -11.60 -6.58 -23.71
CA GLU A 202 -12.10 -7.76 -24.41
C GLU A 202 -12.29 -8.97 -23.48
N ILE A 203 -11.84 -8.89 -22.22
CA ILE A 203 -12.05 -9.98 -21.26
C ILE A 203 -13.46 -9.97 -20.68
N GLY A 204 -13.96 -11.15 -20.32
CA GLY A 204 -15.31 -11.35 -19.80
C GLY A 204 -16.31 -11.76 -20.89
N PRO A 205 -17.51 -12.20 -20.51
CA PRO A 205 -18.57 -12.51 -21.45
C PRO A 205 -18.98 -11.26 -22.22
N ALA A 206 -19.44 -11.46 -23.46
CA ALA A 206 -20.14 -10.40 -24.18
C ALA A 206 -21.36 -9.98 -23.36
N THR A 207 -21.55 -8.67 -23.20
CA THR A 207 -22.82 -8.12 -22.72
C THR A 207 -23.83 -8.32 -23.84
N ASP A 208 -24.44 -9.50 -23.92
CA ASP A 208 -25.64 -9.68 -24.72
C ASP A 208 -26.72 -8.81 -24.08
N ASN A 209 -27.04 -7.70 -24.75
CA ASN A 209 -28.29 -6.98 -24.53
C ASN A 209 -29.41 -7.97 -24.84
N HIS A 210 -29.88 -8.73 -23.86
CA HIS A 210 -31.18 -9.38 -23.97
C HIS A 210 -32.25 -8.28 -23.97
N PRO A 211 -32.98 -8.05 -25.07
CA PRO A 211 -34.18 -7.24 -24.99
C PRO A 211 -35.13 -8.00 -24.07
N VAL A 212 -35.52 -7.36 -22.97
CA VAL A 212 -36.58 -7.86 -22.09
C VAL A 212 -37.80 -8.02 -22.98
N ALA A 213 -38.20 -9.27 -23.24
CA ALA A 213 -39.44 -9.57 -23.92
C ALA A 213 -40.57 -9.01 -23.06
N SER A 214 -41.17 -7.91 -23.52
CA SER A 214 -42.44 -7.41 -23.02
C SER A 214 -43.52 -8.44 -23.34
N THR A 215 -43.82 -9.32 -22.38
CA THR A 215 -45.03 -10.13 -22.41
C THR A 215 -46.20 -9.29 -21.90
N HIS A 216 -47.18 -9.14 -22.80
CA HIS A 216 -48.53 -8.62 -22.58
C HIS A 216 -49.29 -9.37 -21.48
#